data_AF-A0A800BWL9-F1
#
_entry.id   AF-A0A800BWL9-F1
#
_cell.length_a   1.000
_cell.length_b   1.000
_cell.length_c   1.000
_cell.angle_alpha   90.00
_cell.angle_beta   90.00
_cell.angle_gamma   90.00
#
_symmetry.space_group_name_H-M   'P 1'
#
loop_
_entity.id
_entity.type
_entity.pdbx_description
1 polymer ?
#
loop_
_entity_poly.entity_id
_entity_poly.type
_entity_poly.pdbx_seq_one_letter_code
_entity_poly.pdbx_strand_id
1 'polypeptide(L)' 'LSRVHEFEADAFAARHVGADALINALLKLYRDNAATLTPDPWYSAWHDSHPPAPIRIQHLKELRHE' A
#
# COMPACT_ATOMS: atom_id res chain seq x y z
N LEU A 1 -1.43 14.91 5.11
CA LEU A 1 -2.69 14.68 4.38
C LEU A 1 -2.61 13.46 3.47
N SER A 2 -1.74 13.44 2.45
CA SER A 2 -1.67 12.37 1.43
C SER A 2 -1.70 10.93 1.97
N ARG A 3 -0.83 10.59 2.92
CA ARG A 3 -0.70 9.20 3.42
C ARG A 3 -1.95 8.67 4.14
N VAL A 4 -2.69 9.52 4.84
CA VAL A 4 -3.94 9.12 5.52
C VAL A 4 -5.00 8.80 4.48
N HIS A 5 -5.13 9.64 3.45
CA HIS A 5 -6.09 9.40 2.36
C HIS A 5 -5.77 8.12 1.57
N GLU A 6 -4.50 7.75 1.43
CA GLU A 6 -4.11 6.47 0.82
C GLU A 6 -4.63 5.27 1.61
N PHE A 7 -4.56 5.32 2.95
CA PHE A 7 -5.11 4.25 3.79
C PHE A 7 -6.64 4.22 3.76
N GLU A 8 -7.30 5.38 3.73
CA GLU A 8 -8.76 5.46 3.56
C GLU A 8 -9.21 4.90 2.20
N ALA A 9 -8.44 5.18 1.14
CA ALA A 9 -8.67 4.65 -0.20
C ALA A 9 -8.45 3.13 -0.25
N ASP A 10 -7.40 2.62 0.40
CA ASP A 10 -7.14 1.19 0.55
C ASP A 10 -8.29 0.50 1.29
N ALA A 11 -8.80 1.09 2.37
CA ALA A 11 -9.95 0.57 3.10
C ALA A 11 -11.24 0.60 2.26
N PHE A 12 -11.46 1.67 1.48
CA PHE A 12 -12.58 1.74 0.54
C PHE A 12 -12.49 0.63 -0.51
N ALA A 13 -11.33 0.45 -1.14
CA ALA A 13 -11.13 -0.57 -2.16
C ALA A 13 -11.23 -1.99 -1.59
N ALA A 14 -10.70 -2.23 -0.39
CA ALA A 14 -10.84 -3.52 0.31
C ALA A 14 -12.31 -3.90 0.52
N ARG A 15 -13.18 -2.93 0.88
CA ARG A 15 -14.62 -3.16 1.06
C ARG A 15 -15.38 -3.45 -0.25
N HIS A 16 -14.98 -2.85 -1.36
CA HIS A 16 -15.74 -2.94 -2.62
C HIS A 16 -15.25 -4.03 -3.57
N VAL A 17 -13.94 -4.27 -3.60
CA VAL A 17 -13.29 -5.17 -4.57
C VAL A 17 -12.58 -6.33 -3.88
N GLY A 18 -12.27 -6.20 -2.58
CA GLY A 18 -11.57 -7.20 -1.79
C GLY A 18 -10.09 -6.88 -1.59
N ALA A 19 -9.60 -7.10 -0.37
CA ALA A 19 -8.22 -6.80 0.02
C ALA A 19 -7.18 -7.59 -0.80
N ASP A 20 -7.44 -8.87 -1.10
CA ASP A 20 -6.49 -9.71 -1.84
C ASP A 20 -6.30 -9.25 -3.29
N ALA A 21 -7.34 -8.71 -3.94
CA ALA A 21 -7.24 -8.15 -5.28
C ALA A 21 -6.31 -6.92 -5.29
N LEU A 22 -6.44 -6.05 -4.30
CA LEU A 22 -5.60 -4.86 -4.17
C LEU A 22 -4.16 -5.20 -3.80
N ILE A 23 -3.94 -6.18 -2.91
CA ILE A 23 -2.60 -6.69 -2.58
C ILE A 23 -1.90 -7.19 -3.86
N ASN A 24 -2.59 -7.99 -4.68
CA ASN A 24 -2.03 -8.49 -5.93
C ASN A 24 -1.70 -7.37 -6.93
N ALA A 25 -2.56 -6.35 -7.03
CA ALA A 25 -2.32 -5.18 -7.88
C ALA A 25 -1.07 -4.40 -7.42
N LEU A 26 -0.91 -4.17 -6.11
CA LEU A 26 0.26 -3.50 -5.54
C LEU A 26 1.55 -4.29 -5.80
N LEU A 27 1.52 -5.61 -5.60
CA LEU A 27 2.67 -6.48 -5.88
C LEU A 27 3.07 -6.47 -7.36
N LYS A 28 2.08 -6.51 -8.25
CA LYS A 28 2.31 -6.41 -9.71
C LYS A 28 2.93 -5.07 -10.06
N LEU A 29 2.36 -3.97 -9.56
CA LEU A 29 2.86 -2.62 -9.83
C LEU A 29 4.31 -2.44 -9.36
N TYR A 30 4.65 -2.93 -8.16
CA TYR A 30 6.01 -2.86 -7.63
C TYR A 30 7.00 -3.68 -8.46
N ARG A 31 6.60 -4.89 -8.88
CA ARG A 31 7.41 -5.73 -9.75
C ARG A 31 7.65 -5.04 -11.11
N ASP A 32 6.58 -4.55 -11.72
CA ASP A 32 6.62 -3.98 -13.07
C ASP A 32 7.41 -2.66 -13.10
N ASN A 33 7.41 -1.90 -12.00
CA ASN A 33 8.17 -0.66 -11.87
C ASN A 33 9.61 -0.84 -11.35
N ALA A 34 10.04 -2.08 -11.07
CA ALA A 34 11.31 -2.36 -10.39
C ALA A 34 11.52 -1.50 -9.12
N ALA A 35 10.43 -1.22 -8.41
CA ALA A 35 10.45 -0.38 -7.22
C ALA A 35 11.12 -1.13 -6.06
N THR A 36 11.91 -0.39 -5.27
CA THR A 36 12.59 -0.96 -4.09
C THR A 36 11.55 -1.44 -3.07
N LEU A 37 11.65 -2.71 -2.67
CA LEU A 37 10.78 -3.32 -1.65
C LEU A 37 11.24 -3.01 -0.22
N THR A 38 12.43 -2.42 -0.06
CA THR A 38 13.05 -2.08 1.21
C THR A 38 13.53 -0.62 1.22
N PRO A 39 12.63 0.37 1.02
CA PRO A 39 13.04 1.76 1.11
C PRO A 39 13.44 2.09 2.54
N ASP A 40 14.45 2.94 2.71
CA ASP A 40 14.82 3.44 4.03
C ASP A 40 13.62 4.19 4.63
N PRO A 41 13.22 3.93 5.89
CA PRO A 41 12.02 4.53 6.47
C PRO A 41 12.06 6.05 6.52
N TRP A 42 13.22 6.65 6.79
CA TRP A 42 13.37 8.10 6.89
C TRP A 42 13.38 8.75 5.51
N TYR A 43 14.11 8.14 4.57
CA TYR A 43 14.09 8.57 3.18
C TYR A 43 12.68 8.51 2.60
N SER A 44 11.97 7.39 2.80
CA SER A 44 10.60 7.20 2.34
C SER A 44 9.65 8.22 2.97
N ALA A 45 9.75 8.47 4.28
CA ALA A 45 8.91 9.44 4.98
C ALA A 45 9.05 10.86 4.40
N TRP A 46 10.24 11.22 3.90
CA TRP A 46 10.51 12.54 3.33
C TRP A 46 10.25 12.64 1.83
N HIS A 47 10.67 11.65 1.04
CA HIS A 47 10.67 11.71 -0.42
C HIS A 47 9.46 11.05 -1.09
N ASP A 48 8.89 10.02 -0.47
CA ASP A 48 7.76 9.32 -1.09
C ASP A 48 6.46 10.10 -0.85
N SER A 49 5.75 10.39 -1.95
CA SER A 49 4.43 11.05 -1.88
C SER A 49 3.35 10.13 -1.32
N HIS A 50 3.56 8.83 -1.40
CA HIS A 50 2.65 7.77 -0.97
C HIS A 50 3.38 6.81 -0.01
N PRO A 51 2.65 6.12 0.90
CA PRO A 51 3.25 5.09 1.72
C PRO A 51 3.75 3.93 0.83
N PRO A 52 4.92 3.33 1.16
CA PRO A 52 5.49 2.24 0.38
C PRO A 52 4.59 0.99 0.45
N ALA A 53 4.62 0.15 -0.59
CA ALA A 53 3.73 -1.00 -0.72
C ALA A 53 3.78 -1.97 0.47
N PRO A 54 4.93 -2.27 1.11
CA PRO A 54 4.94 -3.14 2.29
C PRO A 54 4.00 -2.66 3.40
N ILE A 55 3.95 -1.35 3.64
CA ILE A 55 3.08 -0.75 4.66
C ILE A 55 1.61 -0.86 4.24
N ARG A 56 1.31 -0.58 2.96
CA ARG A 56 -0.06 -0.70 2.42
C ARG A 56 -0.57 -2.14 2.43
N ILE A 57 0.29 -3.10 2.05
CA ILE A 57 -0.03 -4.53 2.08
C ILE A 57 -0.28 -4.99 3.51
N GLN A 58 0.50 -4.51 4.48
CA GLN A 58 0.27 -4.84 5.90
C GLN A 58 -1.09 -4.34 6.37
N HIS A 59 -1.43 -3.08 6.07
CA HIS A 59 -2.75 -2.52 6.39
C HIS A 59 -3.89 -3.31 5.73
N LEU A 60 -3.75 -3.71 4.46
CA LEU A 60 -4.74 -4.52 3.77
C LEU A 60 -4.90 -5.94 4.35
N LYS A 61 -3.82 -6.51 4.88
CA LYS A 61 -3.90 -7.80 5.59
C LYS A 61 -4.67 -7.66 6.88
N GLU A 62 -4.48 -6.58 7.63
CA GLU A 62 -5.23 -6.29 8.86
C GLU A 62 -6.72 -6.15 8.56
N LEU A 63 -7.09 -5.39 7.53
CA LEU A 63 -8.48 -5.23 7.08
C LEU A 63 -9.14 -6.53 6.60
N ARG A 64 -8.36 -7.50 6.11
CA ARG A 64 -8.87 -8.82 5.71
C ARG A 64 -9.26 -9.68 6.92
N HIS A 65 -8.72 -9.39 8.10
CA HIS A 65 -8.98 -10.12 9.33
C HIS A 65 -10.14 -9.53 10.15
N GLU A 66 -10.74 -8.42 9.69
CA GLU A 66 -11.99 -7.83 10.20
C GLU A 66 -13.22 -8.39 9.47
#